data_AF-A0AAC8WHF3-F1
#
_entry.id   AF-A0AAC8WHF3-F1
#
_cell.length_a   1.000
_cell.length_b   1.000
_cell.length_c   1.000
_cell.angle_alpha   90.00
_cell.angle_beta   90.00
_cell.angle_gamma   90.00
#
_symmetry.space_group_name_H-M   'P 1'
#
loop_
_entity.id
_entity.type
_entity.pdbx_description
1 polymer ?
#
loop_
_entity_poly.entity_id
_entity_poly.type
_entity_poly.pdbx_seq_one_letter_code
_entity_poly.pdbx_strand_id
1 'polypeptide(L)' 'MEKGKILRNLEKLLNRDFEFINAGRILVVANNKNITADLINSMCFKLDIDPNKIYKADLIKIIDYIKGLESIE' A
#
# COMPACT_ATOMS: atom_id res chain seq x y z
N MET A 1 6.61 -15.91 2.17
CA MET A 1 6.07 -15.66 3.53
C MET A 1 5.91 -14.16 3.82
N GLU A 2 6.79 -13.30 3.30
CA GLU A 2 6.75 -11.84 3.56
C GLU A 2 5.58 -11.11 2.88
N LYS A 3 5.30 -11.40 1.61
CA LYS A 3 4.19 -10.79 0.85
C LYS A 3 2.82 -10.98 1.51
N GLY A 4 2.52 -12.18 2.01
CA GLY A 4 1.25 -12.46 2.69
C GLY A 4 1.08 -11.65 3.99
N LYS A 5 2.17 -11.41 4.72
CA LYS A 5 2.15 -10.56 5.93
C LYS A 5 1.88 -9.09 5.58
N ILE A 6 2.52 -8.58 4.52
CA ILE A 6 2.29 -7.22 4.01
C ILE A 6 0.82 -7.05 3.64
N LEU A 7 0.28 -7.93 2.80
CA LEU A 7 -1.12 -7.88 2.35
C LEU A 7 -2.09 -7.91 3.53
N ARG A 8 -1.90 -8.84 4.48
CA ARG A 8 -2.75 -8.94 5.68
C ARG A 8 -2.71 -7.65 6.52
N ASN A 9 -1.56 -7.00 6.64
CA ASN A 9 -1.46 -5.74 7.38
C ASN A 9 -2.20 -4.60 6.66
N LEU A 10 -2.09 -4.51 5.34
CA LEU A 10 -2.77 -3.50 4.54
C LEU A 10 -4.30 -3.74 4.50
N GLU A 11 -4.76 -4.99 4.43
CA GLU A 11 -6.18 -5.34 4.56
C GLU A 11 -6.75 -4.96 5.93
N LYS A 12 -5.97 -5.14 7.01
CA LYS A 12 -6.35 -4.63 8.34
C LYS A 12 -6.44 -3.11 8.38
N LEU A 13 -5.57 -2.39 7.64
CA LEU A 13 -5.65 -0.94 7.53
C LEU A 13 -6.90 -0.52 6.79
N LEU A 14 -7.23 -1.15 5.66
CA LEU A 14 -8.43 -0.90 4.86
C LEU A 14 -9.73 -1.00 5.67
N ASN A 15 -9.77 -1.93 6.62
CA ASN A 15 -10.92 -2.13 7.52
C ASN A 15 -11.03 -1.07 8.64
N ARG A 16 -10.04 -0.18 8.81
CA ARG A 16 -10.12 0.91 9.78
C ARG A 16 -11.00 2.05 9.25
N ASP A 17 -11.52 2.84 10.16
CA ASP A 17 -12.19 4.09 9.81
C ASP A 17 -11.14 5.19 9.57
N PHE A 18 -11.18 5.78 8.37
CA PHE A 18 -10.35 6.91 7.95
C PHE A 18 -10.96 7.52 6.69
N GLU A 19 -10.88 8.85 6.58
CA GLU A 19 -11.29 9.58 5.37
C GLU A 19 -10.26 9.35 4.25
N PHE A 20 -8.99 9.65 4.54
CA PHE A 20 -7.84 9.34 3.70
C PHE A 20 -6.59 9.12 4.56
N ILE A 21 -5.56 8.53 3.94
CA ILE A 21 -4.22 8.37 4.51
C ILE A 21 -3.17 8.88 3.52
N ASN A 22 -1.89 8.82 3.90
CA ASN A 22 -0.78 9.07 3.00
C ASN A 22 0.10 7.83 2.80
N ALA A 23 1.01 7.89 1.83
CA ALA A 23 1.96 6.84 1.50
C ALA A 23 2.82 6.44 2.72
N GLY A 24 3.15 7.38 3.60
CA GLY A 24 3.88 7.10 4.84
C GLY A 24 3.14 6.13 5.77
N ARG A 25 1.80 6.24 5.85
CA ARG A 25 1.00 5.29 6.62
C ARG A 25 1.06 3.87 6.05
N ILE A 26 1.08 3.73 4.73
CA ILE A 26 1.22 2.44 4.04
C ILE A 26 2.58 1.82 4.37
N LEU A 27 3.66 2.61 4.28
CA LEU A 27 5.02 2.17 4.60
C LEU A 27 5.13 1.58 6.01
N VAL A 28 4.62 2.32 7.01
CA VAL A 28 4.63 1.89 8.42
C VAL A 28 3.82 0.62 8.64
N VAL A 29 2.64 0.50 8.00
CA VAL A 29 1.76 -0.67 8.18
C VAL A 29 2.28 -1.91 7.46
N ALA A 30 2.84 -1.74 6.26
CA ALA A 30 3.45 -2.81 5.50
C ALA A 30 4.58 -3.47 6.30
N ASN A 31 5.35 -2.66 7.05
CA ASN A 31 6.40 -3.10 7.97
C ASN A 31 7.35 -4.13 7.32
N ASN A 32 7.84 -3.79 6.14
CA ASN A 32 8.76 -4.61 5.37
C ASN A 32 9.74 -3.69 4.62
N LYS A 33 11.04 -4.03 4.67
CA LYS A 33 12.14 -3.24 4.11
C LYS A 33 12.08 -3.08 2.57
N ASN A 34 11.41 -4.01 1.88
CA ASN A 34 11.29 -4.04 0.43
C ASN A 34 10.10 -3.20 -0.07
N ILE A 35 9.17 -2.85 0.84
CA ILE A 35 8.18 -1.81 0.58
C ILE A 35 8.85 -0.49 0.93
N THR A 36 9.38 0.20 -0.08
CA THR A 36 10.04 1.50 0.08
C THR A 36 9.09 2.65 -0.23
N ALA A 37 9.44 3.86 0.20
CA ALA A 37 8.70 5.06 -0.18
C ALA A 37 8.68 5.24 -1.71
N ASP A 38 9.80 4.97 -2.38
CA ASP A 38 9.90 5.06 -3.85
C ASP A 38 8.97 4.08 -4.56
N LEU A 39 8.87 2.85 -4.04
CA LEU A 39 7.94 1.86 -4.58
C LEU A 39 6.49 2.31 -4.45
N ILE A 40 6.08 2.78 -3.26
CA ILE A 40 4.71 3.26 -3.02
C ILE A 40 4.41 4.50 -3.87
N ASN A 41 5.34 5.46 -3.98
CA ASN A 41 5.17 6.64 -4.81
C ASN A 41 5.08 6.28 -6.30
N SER A 42 5.88 5.32 -6.76
CA SER A 42 5.80 4.78 -8.14
C SER A 42 4.44 4.13 -8.40
N MET A 43 3.90 3.36 -7.45
CA MET A 43 2.55 2.80 -7.55
C MET A 43 1.50 3.91 -7.62
N CYS A 44 1.57 4.91 -6.73
CA CYS A 44 0.63 6.03 -6.73
C CYS A 44 0.64 6.77 -8.08
N PHE A 45 1.83 7.05 -8.63
CA PHE A 45 1.98 7.67 -9.94
C PHE A 45 1.34 6.83 -11.06
N LYS A 46 1.61 5.52 -11.11
CA LYS A 46 1.05 4.61 -12.14
C LYS A 46 -0.47 4.46 -12.05
N LEU A 47 -1.03 4.58 -10.85
CA LEU A 47 -2.44 4.41 -10.57
C LEU A 47 -3.22 5.74 -10.56
N ASP A 48 -2.55 6.86 -10.84
CA ASP A 48 -3.09 8.22 -10.78
C ASP A 48 -3.71 8.55 -9.39
N ILE A 49 -2.93 8.32 -8.34
CA ILE A 49 -3.31 8.52 -6.93
C ILE A 49 -2.41 9.61 -6.31
N ASP A 50 -3.00 10.55 -5.57
CA ASP A 50 -2.25 11.49 -4.75
C ASP A 50 -1.64 10.77 -3.53
N PRO A 51 -0.30 10.68 -3.40
CA PRO A 51 0.33 9.98 -2.29
C PRO A 51 0.06 10.61 -0.92
N ASN A 52 -0.48 11.84 -0.85
CA ASN A 52 -0.87 12.49 0.38
C ASN A 52 -2.37 12.31 0.72
N LYS A 53 -3.18 11.85 -0.23
CA LYS A 53 -4.63 11.65 -0.10
C LYS A 53 -5.05 10.33 -0.76
N ILE A 54 -4.78 9.24 -0.07
CA ILE A 54 -5.12 7.88 -0.47
C ILE A 54 -6.44 7.51 0.22
N TYR A 55 -7.52 7.44 -0.55
CA TYR A 55 -8.83 7.00 -0.08
C TYR A 55 -8.89 5.46 0.00
N LYS A 56 -9.97 4.91 0.58
CA LYS A 56 -10.14 3.46 0.67
C LYS A 56 -10.09 2.76 -0.70
N ALA A 57 -10.71 3.36 -1.72
CA ALA A 57 -10.68 2.82 -3.08
C ALA A 57 -9.26 2.78 -3.66
N ASP A 58 -8.43 3.77 -3.33
CA ASP A 58 -7.04 3.84 -3.77
C ASP A 58 -6.17 2.81 -3.06
N LEU A 59 -6.39 2.62 -1.74
CA LEU A 59 -5.71 1.58 -0.98
C LEU A 59 -6.03 0.18 -1.52
N ILE A 60 -7.27 -0.07 -1.99
CA ILE A 60 -7.63 -1.34 -2.65
C ILE A 60 -6.78 -1.54 -3.92
N LYS A 61 -6.68 -0.52 -4.79
CA LYS A 61 -5.85 -0.59 -6.01
C LYS A 61 -4.38 -0.87 -5.69
N ILE A 62 -3.84 -0.23 -4.66
CA ILE A 62 -2.45 -0.45 -4.21
C ILE A 62 -2.26 -1.88 -3.71
N ILE A 63 -3.19 -2.40 -2.90
CA ILE A 63 -3.17 -3.79 -2.42
C ILE A 63 -3.21 -4.77 -3.59
N ASP A 64 -4.08 -4.54 -4.57
CA ASP A 64 -4.20 -5.40 -5.75
C ASP A 64 -2.96 -5.34 -6.65
N TYR A 65 -2.35 -4.17 -6.81
CA TYR A 65 -1.06 -4.03 -7.48
C TYR A 65 0.02 -4.88 -6.78
N ILE A 66 0.11 -4.80 -5.44
CA ILE A 66 1.06 -5.61 -4.65
C ILE A 66 0.77 -7.11 -4.81
N LYS A 67 -0.51 -7.53 -4.86
CA LYS A 67 -0.87 -8.92 -5.15
C LYS A 67 -0.37 -9.39 -6.51
N GLY A 68 -0.34 -8.51 -7.52
CA GLY A 68 0.15 -8.81 -8.87
C GLY A 68 1.67 -8.90 -9.02
N LEU A 69 2.46 -8.39 -8.06
CA LEU A 69 3.92 -8.48 -8.13
C LEU A 69 4.42 -9.92 -8.02
N GLU A 70 5.28 -10.37 -8.94
CA GLU A 70 5.83 -11.73 -8.91
C GLU A 70 6.64 -12.00 -7.63
N SER A 71 7.44 -11.02 -7.19
CA SER A 71 8.19 -11.06 -5.94
C SER A 71 8.25 -9.68 -5.29
N ILE A 72 8.53 -9.68 -3.99
CA ILE A 72 8.83 -8.49 -3.17
C ILE A 72 10.12 -8.85 -2.43
N GLU A 73 11.24 -8.76 -3.14
CA GLU A 73 12.59 -9.14 -2.67
C GLU A 73 13.37 -7.99 -2.06
#